data_AF-A0A1C6MSM7-F1
#
_entry.id   AF-A0A1C6MSM7-F1
#
_cell.length_a   1.000
_cell.length_b   1.000
_cell.length_c   1.000
_cell.angle_alpha   90.00
_cell.angle_beta   90.00
_cell.angle_gamma   90.00
#
_symmetry.space_group_name_H-M   'P 1'
#
loop_
_entity.id
_entity.type
_entity.pdbx_description
1 polymer ?
#
loop_
_entity_poly.entity_id
_entity_poly.type
_entity_poly.pdbx_seq_one_letter_code
_entity_poly.pdbx_strand_id
1 'polypeptide(L)'
;MREQCFRLFALPFCVFILFGCAPVIREIDFTWKIAFSNEKMCNPINWRYLDEGMLFEKLRDSSARRAAAQKFSATEGFHSFPYSGLPAAALVEKRREFNRSAIVEIKKTPEGWEAFLHGGNGILYARTAIRASSEYVGCDSNNNLTLREFSITSGSEGTRGTARATERIISRLDDGSLAVNEIGRYWARTMNSPPKREAMEKLRFRSASR
;
A
#
# COMPACT_ATOMS: atom_id res chain seq x y z
N MET A 1 43.87 -21.86 -9.57
CA MET A 1 43.77 -22.34 -10.97
C MET A 1 43.83 -21.13 -11.88
N ARG A 2 44.54 -21.25 -12.99
CA ARG A 2 45.07 -20.17 -13.83
C ARG A 2 43.98 -19.32 -14.49
N GLU A 3 44.08 -18.00 -14.32
CA GLU A 3 43.53 -17.01 -15.24
C GLU A 3 44.38 -16.99 -16.53
N GLN A 4 43.73 -17.00 -17.69
CA GLN A 4 44.37 -16.69 -18.97
C GLN A 4 44.06 -15.24 -19.34
N CYS A 5 45.07 -14.37 -19.24
CA CYS A 5 45.04 -13.02 -19.81
C CYS A 5 45.28 -13.09 -21.32
N PHE A 6 44.30 -12.68 -22.12
CA PHE A 6 44.55 -12.24 -23.48
C PHE A 6 45.15 -10.83 -23.46
N ARG A 7 46.37 -10.68 -23.97
CA ARG A 7 46.95 -9.37 -24.31
C ARG A 7 46.41 -8.95 -25.67
N LEU A 8 45.66 -7.85 -25.72
CA LEU A 8 45.49 -7.09 -26.95
C LEU A 8 46.20 -5.74 -26.83
N PHE A 9 46.80 -5.36 -27.95
CA PHE A 9 47.73 -4.25 -28.13
C PHE A 9 47.09 -2.86 -27.96
N ALA A 10 47.99 -1.91 -27.70
CA ALA A 10 47.77 -0.51 -27.37
C ALA A 10 46.94 0.31 -28.37
N LEU A 11 46.08 1.17 -27.83
CA LEU A 11 45.67 2.45 -28.43
C LEU A 11 45.53 3.49 -27.29
N PRO A 12 46.04 4.73 -27.44
CA PRO A 12 45.98 5.76 -26.42
C PRO A 12 44.70 6.57 -26.60
N PHE A 13 43.60 6.08 -26.05
CA PHE A 13 42.46 6.93 -25.71
C PHE A 13 42.02 6.53 -24.31
N CYS A 14 42.36 7.39 -23.33
CA CYS A 14 41.86 7.29 -21.96
C CYS A 14 40.34 7.43 -21.97
N VAL A 15 39.64 6.33 -22.21
CA VAL A 15 38.25 6.18 -21.78
C VAL A 15 38.33 5.88 -20.28
N PHE A 16 38.26 6.93 -19.47
CA PHE A 16 37.84 6.78 -18.08
C PHE A 16 36.42 6.24 -18.10
N ILE A 17 36.26 4.91 -18.13
CA ILE A 17 34.99 4.27 -17.76
C ILE A 17 34.89 4.45 -16.25
N LEU A 18 34.39 5.61 -15.83
CA LEU A 18 33.80 5.77 -14.52
C LEU A 18 32.62 4.79 -14.46
N PHE A 19 32.86 3.58 -13.97
CA PHE A 19 31.82 2.76 -13.37
C PHE A 19 31.37 3.49 -12.09
N GLY A 20 30.68 4.61 -12.27
CA GLY A 20 29.90 5.20 -11.21
C GLY A 20 28.79 4.21 -10.92
N CYS A 21 28.83 3.57 -9.75
CA CYS A 21 27.65 2.93 -9.18
C CYS A 21 26.56 4.00 -9.07
N ALA A 22 25.71 4.13 -10.09
CA ALA A 22 24.60 5.04 -10.06
C ALA A 22 23.56 4.44 -9.10
N PRO A 23 23.18 5.13 -8.00
CA PRO A 23 22.23 4.59 -7.06
C PRO A 23 20.85 4.52 -7.72
N VAL A 24 20.45 3.32 -8.15
CA VAL A 24 19.05 3.01 -8.44
C VAL A 24 18.29 3.08 -7.13
N ILE A 25 17.20 3.84 -7.07
CA ILE A 25 16.29 3.78 -5.92
C ILE A 25 15.74 2.35 -5.88
N ARG A 26 16.19 1.58 -4.90
CA ARG A 26 15.67 0.25 -4.59
C ARG A 26 15.03 0.29 -3.22
N GLU A 27 14.12 -0.64 -2.98
CA GLU A 27 13.60 -0.92 -1.65
C GLU A 27 14.66 -1.68 -0.82
N ILE A 28 15.84 -1.08 -0.63
CA ILE A 28 16.99 -1.69 0.07
C ILE A 28 17.18 -1.17 1.49
N ASP A 29 16.48 -0.10 1.87
CA ASP A 29 16.55 0.37 3.24
C ASP A 29 15.46 -0.31 4.08
N PHE A 30 15.86 -1.02 5.13
CA PHE A 30 14.95 -1.64 6.08
C PHE A 30 14.67 -0.72 7.28
N THR A 31 15.41 0.38 7.44
CA THR A 31 15.35 1.23 8.64
C THR A 31 14.06 2.03 8.78
N TRP A 32 13.31 2.21 7.70
CA TRP A 32 12.00 2.88 7.73
C TRP A 32 10.84 1.91 7.98
N LYS A 33 11.06 0.60 7.91
CA LYS A 33 10.03 -0.41 8.05
C LYS A 33 9.77 -0.66 9.53
N ILE A 34 8.52 -0.63 9.95
CA ILE A 34 8.11 -1.15 11.28
C ILE A 34 8.51 -2.64 11.39
N ALA A 35 8.83 -3.16 12.56
CA ALA A 35 9.02 -4.62 12.64
C ALA A 35 7.66 -5.31 12.48
N PHE A 36 7.50 -6.21 11.51
CA PHE A 36 6.32 -7.08 11.41
C PHE A 36 6.72 -8.49 10.98
N SER A 37 5.89 -9.48 11.32
CA SER A 37 6.07 -10.88 10.94
C SER A 37 4.90 -11.38 10.07
N ASN A 38 5.23 -12.08 8.98
CA ASN A 38 4.26 -12.65 8.04
C ASN A 38 3.76 -14.03 8.52
N GLU A 39 4.48 -14.64 9.47
CA GLU A 39 4.18 -15.98 10.01
C GLU A 39 3.25 -15.92 11.22
N LYS A 40 3.14 -14.76 11.87
CA LYS A 40 2.25 -14.58 13.02
C LYS A 40 0.78 -14.53 12.60
N MET A 41 -0.09 -15.03 13.46
CA MET A 41 -1.53 -14.79 13.34
C MET A 41 -1.85 -13.37 13.83
N CYS A 42 -2.39 -12.53 12.95
CA CYS A 42 -2.83 -11.20 13.35
C CYS A 42 -4.14 -11.27 14.14
N ASN A 43 -4.36 -10.29 15.01
CA ASN A 43 -5.61 -10.07 15.72
C ASN A 43 -6.78 -10.00 14.72
N PRO A 44 -7.92 -10.62 15.04
CA PRO A 44 -9.05 -10.66 14.13
C PRO A 44 -9.70 -9.28 13.99
N ILE A 45 -9.79 -8.82 12.74
CA ILE A 45 -10.51 -7.59 12.36
C ILE A 45 -11.83 -7.90 11.64
N ASN A 46 -12.33 -9.14 11.80
CA ASN A 46 -13.53 -9.63 11.11
C ASN A 46 -14.77 -8.94 11.66
N TRP A 47 -15.36 -8.04 10.87
CA TRP A 47 -16.59 -7.35 11.23
C TRP A 47 -17.14 -6.49 10.09
N ARG A 48 -18.19 -5.71 10.37
CA ARG A 48 -18.76 -4.67 9.50
C ARG A 48 -18.47 -3.30 10.09
N TYR A 49 -17.98 -2.39 9.26
CA TYR A 49 -17.60 -1.04 9.66
C TYR A 49 -18.21 -0.02 8.72
N LEU A 50 -18.55 1.16 9.22
CA LEU A 50 -18.91 2.27 8.35
C LEU A 50 -17.68 2.68 7.53
N ASP A 51 -17.82 2.72 6.20
CA ASP A 51 -16.71 3.06 5.30
C ASP A 51 -16.28 4.52 5.45
N GLU A 52 -17.29 5.39 5.64
CA GLU A 52 -17.16 6.85 5.68
C GLU A 52 -16.38 7.42 4.47
N GLY A 53 -16.32 6.67 3.37
CA GLY A 53 -15.64 7.01 2.13
C GLY A 53 -14.15 6.70 2.08
N MET A 54 -13.58 6.07 3.10
CA MET A 54 -12.13 5.97 3.29
C MET A 54 -11.64 4.58 3.66
N LEU A 55 -12.39 3.77 4.42
CA LEU A 55 -11.90 2.49 4.93
C LEU A 55 -11.52 1.53 3.79
N PHE A 56 -12.41 1.34 2.82
CA PHE A 56 -12.20 0.42 1.70
C PHE A 56 -10.94 0.80 0.89
N GLU A 57 -10.69 2.10 0.76
CA GLU A 57 -9.50 2.63 0.09
C GLU A 57 -8.21 2.34 0.88
N LYS A 58 -8.25 2.43 2.22
CA LYS A 58 -7.08 2.11 3.06
C LYS A 58 -6.67 0.63 2.98
N LEU A 59 -7.59 -0.25 2.63
CA LEU A 59 -7.35 -1.69 2.46
C LEU A 59 -6.74 -2.04 1.09
N ARG A 60 -6.74 -1.08 0.15
CA ARG A 60 -6.22 -1.27 -1.20
C ARG A 60 -4.75 -0.85 -1.31
N ASP A 61 -4.05 -1.54 -2.20
CA ASP A 61 -2.70 -1.21 -2.64
C ASP A 61 -2.78 -0.22 -3.82
N SER A 62 -2.46 1.04 -3.54
CA SER A 62 -2.49 2.12 -4.54
C SER A 62 -1.21 2.22 -5.38
N SER A 63 -0.24 1.32 -5.21
CA SER A 63 1.02 1.37 -5.95
C SER A 63 0.76 1.24 -7.45
N ALA A 64 1.53 1.96 -8.28
CA ALA A 64 1.46 1.76 -9.72
C ALA A 64 2.03 0.40 -10.09
N ARG A 65 1.40 -0.34 -11.02
CA ARG A 65 1.88 -1.65 -11.52
C ARG A 65 3.32 -1.63 -12.08
N ARG A 66 3.88 -0.45 -12.37
CA ARG A 66 5.26 -0.26 -12.84
C ARG A 66 6.30 -0.17 -11.71
N ALA A 67 5.89 -0.05 -10.46
CA ALA A 67 6.80 -0.22 -9.33
C ALA A 67 7.22 -1.69 -9.27
N ALA A 68 8.47 -1.97 -8.89
CA ALA A 68 9.02 -3.33 -8.83
C ALA A 68 8.31 -4.26 -7.81
N ALA A 69 7.35 -3.73 -7.03
CA ALA A 69 6.65 -4.45 -5.98
C ALA A 69 5.41 -5.18 -6.52
N GLN A 70 5.25 -6.44 -6.13
CA GLN A 70 4.01 -7.18 -6.32
C GLN A 70 2.93 -6.58 -5.41
N LYS A 71 1.78 -6.22 -5.99
CA LYS A 71 0.67 -5.71 -5.20
C LYS A 71 0.19 -6.72 -4.15
N PHE A 72 -0.04 -6.26 -2.93
CA PHE A 72 -0.59 -7.12 -1.88
C PHE A 72 -2.09 -7.32 -1.99
N SER A 73 -2.79 -6.43 -2.70
CA SER A 73 -4.24 -6.51 -2.88
C SER A 73 -4.71 -6.34 -4.31
N ALA A 74 -5.88 -6.91 -4.59
CA ALA A 74 -6.57 -6.84 -5.87
C ALA A 74 -8.04 -6.50 -5.63
N THR A 75 -8.53 -5.47 -6.34
CA THR A 75 -9.91 -5.01 -6.24
C THR A 75 -10.70 -5.38 -7.49
N GLU A 76 -11.90 -5.89 -7.28
CA GLU A 76 -12.91 -6.20 -8.28
C GLU A 76 -14.14 -5.33 -8.04
N GLY A 77 -14.68 -4.73 -9.10
CA GLY A 77 -15.92 -3.96 -9.05
C GLY A 77 -17.07 -4.75 -9.66
N PHE A 78 -18.23 -4.74 -9.01
CA PHE A 78 -19.42 -5.49 -9.44
C PHE A 78 -20.53 -4.58 -9.98
N HIS A 79 -20.63 -3.36 -9.45
CA HIS A 79 -21.62 -2.37 -9.89
C HIS A 79 -21.00 -0.99 -10.02
N SER A 80 -21.48 -0.23 -11.00
CA SER A 80 -21.19 1.20 -11.09
C SER A 80 -21.70 1.92 -9.84
N PHE A 81 -20.90 2.83 -9.32
CA PHE A 81 -21.32 3.65 -8.19
C PHE A 81 -22.51 4.53 -8.56
N PRO A 82 -23.42 4.83 -7.61
CA PRO A 82 -24.64 5.59 -7.89
C PRO A 82 -24.39 7.07 -8.26
N TYR A 83 -23.13 7.50 -8.30
CA TYR A 83 -22.70 8.85 -8.66
C TYR A 83 -21.86 8.90 -9.95
N SER A 84 -21.71 7.78 -10.65
CA SER A 84 -21.00 7.71 -11.94
C SER A 84 -21.78 8.47 -13.03
N GLY A 85 -21.07 9.31 -13.80
CA GLY A 85 -21.66 10.05 -14.94
C GLY A 85 -22.48 11.30 -14.57
N LEU A 86 -22.57 11.64 -13.28
CA LEU A 86 -23.25 12.87 -12.84
C LEU A 86 -22.38 14.12 -13.07
N PRO A 87 -23.00 15.30 -13.29
CA PRO A 87 -22.30 16.59 -13.24
C PRO A 87 -21.57 16.78 -11.89
N ALA A 88 -20.46 17.53 -11.90
CA ALA A 88 -19.55 17.63 -10.75
C ALA A 88 -20.25 17.97 -9.41
N ALA A 89 -21.19 18.92 -9.41
CA ALA A 89 -21.92 19.30 -8.20
C ALA A 89 -22.79 18.15 -7.64
N ALA A 90 -23.58 17.50 -8.51
CA ALA A 90 -24.44 16.37 -8.13
C ALA A 90 -23.62 15.12 -7.74
N LEU A 91 -22.47 14.92 -8.38
CA LEU A 91 -21.53 13.85 -8.05
C LEU A 91 -21.04 13.97 -6.61
N VAL A 92 -20.62 15.17 -6.18
CA VAL A 92 -20.11 15.39 -4.82
C VAL A 92 -21.17 15.06 -3.77
N GLU A 93 -22.40 15.52 -3.97
CA GLU A 93 -23.51 15.26 -3.04
C GLU A 93 -23.85 13.77 -2.98
N LYS A 94 -24.05 13.12 -4.14
CA LYS A 94 -24.38 11.69 -4.21
C LYS A 94 -23.26 10.80 -3.67
N ARG A 95 -22.00 11.18 -3.87
CA ARG A 95 -20.86 10.49 -3.26
C ARG A 95 -20.87 10.63 -1.74
N ARG A 96 -21.17 11.80 -1.21
CA ARG A 96 -21.30 12.01 0.25
C ARG A 96 -22.43 11.17 0.84
N GLU A 97 -23.58 11.12 0.17
CA GLU A 97 -24.72 10.27 0.58
C GLU A 97 -24.34 8.79 0.61
N PHE A 98 -23.69 8.29 -0.45
CA PHE A 98 -23.19 6.93 -0.51
C PHE A 98 -22.22 6.65 0.65
N ASN A 99 -21.20 7.48 0.82
CA ASN A 99 -20.16 7.29 1.84
C ASN A 99 -20.71 7.28 3.28
N ARG A 100 -21.79 8.03 3.56
CA ARG A 100 -22.42 8.07 4.90
C ARG A 100 -23.09 6.76 5.31
N SER A 101 -23.50 5.96 4.33
CA SER A 101 -24.25 4.72 4.55
C SER A 101 -23.50 3.47 4.08
N ALA A 102 -22.38 3.65 3.39
CA ALA A 102 -21.54 2.57 2.92
C ALA A 102 -20.93 1.78 4.09
N ILE A 103 -20.90 0.47 3.94
CA ILE A 103 -20.39 -0.48 4.92
C ILE A 103 -19.28 -1.29 4.27
N VAL A 104 -18.14 -1.40 4.96
CA VAL A 104 -17.10 -2.38 4.63
C VAL A 104 -17.25 -3.58 5.54
N GLU A 105 -17.52 -4.74 4.96
CA GLU A 105 -17.41 -6.02 5.66
C GLU A 105 -16.01 -6.60 5.45
N ILE A 106 -15.28 -6.92 6.51
CA ILE A 106 -13.96 -7.53 6.46
C ILE A 106 -14.07 -8.97 6.97
N LYS A 107 -13.53 -9.92 6.20
CA LYS A 107 -13.49 -11.36 6.53
C LYS A 107 -12.08 -11.92 6.36
N LYS A 108 -11.67 -12.77 7.28
CA LYS A 108 -10.46 -13.57 7.20
C LYS A 108 -10.77 -14.80 6.34
N THR A 109 -9.90 -15.08 5.37
CA THR A 109 -9.91 -16.31 4.57
C THR A 109 -8.60 -17.06 4.77
N PRO A 110 -8.49 -18.33 4.32
CA PRO A 110 -7.23 -19.06 4.33
C PRO A 110 -6.10 -18.32 3.59
N GLU A 111 -6.42 -17.63 2.50
CA GLU A 111 -5.46 -16.92 1.64
C GLU A 111 -5.09 -15.52 2.16
N GLY A 112 -5.85 -14.98 3.12
CA GLY A 112 -5.64 -13.64 3.62
C GLY A 112 -6.90 -12.99 4.20
N TRP A 113 -7.26 -11.83 3.68
CA TRP A 113 -8.46 -11.10 4.07
C TRP A 113 -9.22 -10.65 2.83
N GLU A 114 -10.54 -10.61 2.93
CA GLU A 114 -11.40 -10.01 1.93
C GLU A 114 -12.18 -8.87 2.56
N ALA A 115 -12.22 -7.74 1.87
CA ALA A 115 -13.05 -6.59 2.20
C ALA A 115 -14.14 -6.44 1.14
N PHE A 116 -15.37 -6.22 1.58
CA PHE A 116 -16.55 -6.10 0.72
C PHE A 116 -17.19 -4.73 0.97
N LEU A 117 -17.30 -3.91 -0.07
CA LEU A 117 -17.92 -2.59 0.00
C LEU A 117 -19.39 -2.71 -0.38
N HIS A 118 -20.26 -2.53 0.61
CA HIS A 118 -21.70 -2.47 0.44
C HIS A 118 -22.20 -1.02 0.47
N GLY A 119 -23.15 -0.67 -0.40
CA GLY A 119 -23.90 0.58 -0.25
C GLY A 119 -24.92 0.48 0.90
N GLY A 120 -25.51 1.61 1.29
CA GLY A 120 -26.59 1.63 2.29
C GLY A 120 -27.84 0.81 1.90
N ASN A 121 -27.98 0.48 0.62
CA ASN A 121 -29.00 -0.42 0.08
C ASN A 121 -28.62 -1.92 0.17
N GLY A 122 -27.46 -2.26 0.75
CA GLY A 122 -26.97 -3.64 0.88
C GLY A 122 -26.28 -4.21 -0.36
N ILE A 123 -26.35 -3.51 -1.51
CA ILE A 123 -25.72 -3.95 -2.76
C ILE A 123 -24.20 -3.97 -2.61
N LEU A 124 -23.56 -5.04 -3.07
CA LEU A 124 -22.10 -5.21 -3.10
C LEU A 124 -21.51 -4.46 -4.31
N TYR A 125 -20.81 -3.35 -4.09
CA TYR A 125 -20.21 -2.56 -5.16
C TYR A 125 -18.82 -3.04 -5.55
N ALA A 126 -18.01 -3.46 -4.58
CA ALA A 126 -16.64 -3.88 -4.81
C ALA A 126 -16.14 -4.87 -3.76
N ARG A 127 -15.15 -5.68 -4.14
CA ARG A 127 -14.40 -6.55 -3.25
C ARG A 127 -12.91 -6.28 -3.40
N THR A 128 -12.17 -6.26 -2.30
CA THR A 128 -10.71 -6.23 -2.29
C THR A 128 -10.18 -7.44 -1.55
N ALA A 129 -9.40 -8.28 -2.24
CA ALA A 129 -8.67 -9.38 -1.62
C ALA A 129 -7.26 -8.91 -1.22
N ILE A 130 -6.84 -9.21 0.00
CA ILE A 130 -5.53 -8.91 0.60
C ILE A 130 -4.82 -10.24 0.84
N ARG A 131 -3.67 -10.46 0.21
CA ARG A 131 -2.96 -11.74 0.24
C ARG A 131 -2.03 -11.82 1.45
N ALA A 132 -2.24 -12.81 2.32
CA ALA A 132 -1.35 -13.06 3.46
C ALA A 132 0.05 -13.53 3.05
N SER A 133 0.20 -14.13 1.87
CA SER A 133 1.49 -14.56 1.33
C SER A 133 2.35 -13.42 0.79
N SER A 134 1.83 -12.19 0.73
CA SER A 134 2.61 -11.04 0.28
C SER A 134 3.65 -10.65 1.33
N GLU A 135 4.87 -10.31 0.89
CA GLU A 135 5.91 -9.77 1.76
C GLU A 135 5.54 -8.41 2.39
N TYR A 136 4.48 -7.78 1.90
CA TYR A 136 3.96 -6.49 2.34
C TYR A 136 2.77 -6.59 3.31
N VAL A 137 2.41 -7.80 3.72
CA VAL A 137 1.29 -8.06 4.64
C VAL A 137 1.78 -8.92 5.80
N GLY A 138 1.48 -8.50 7.02
CA GLY A 138 1.70 -9.32 8.21
C GLY A 138 1.31 -8.58 9.47
N CYS A 139 1.90 -8.92 10.62
CA CYS A 139 1.47 -8.43 11.91
C CYS A 139 2.56 -7.68 12.67
N ASP A 140 2.24 -6.52 13.24
CA ASP A 140 3.17 -5.75 14.07
C ASP A 140 3.49 -6.47 15.41
N SER A 141 4.28 -5.82 16.28
CA SER A 141 4.63 -6.38 17.60
C SER A 141 3.43 -6.61 18.52
N ASN A 142 2.30 -5.95 18.25
CA ASN A 142 1.03 -6.10 18.99
C ASN A 142 0.05 -7.05 18.27
N ASN A 143 0.53 -7.78 17.26
CA ASN A 143 -0.25 -8.64 16.37
C ASN A 143 -1.33 -7.91 15.55
N ASN A 144 -1.26 -6.60 15.36
CA ASN A 144 -2.19 -5.86 14.49
C ASN A 144 -1.82 -6.06 13.02
N LEU A 145 -2.83 -6.13 12.15
CA LEU A 145 -2.63 -6.26 10.71
C LEU A 145 -1.87 -5.03 10.20
N THR A 146 -0.76 -5.25 9.51
CA THR A 146 0.08 -4.23 8.91
C THR A 146 0.13 -4.44 7.40
N LEU A 147 -0.20 -3.39 6.65
CA LEU A 147 -0.13 -3.35 5.19
C LEU A 147 0.95 -2.37 4.77
N ARG A 148 1.77 -2.77 3.80
CA ARG A 148 2.82 -1.92 3.23
C ARG A 148 2.61 -1.67 1.77
N GLU A 149 2.86 -0.44 1.38
CA GLU A 149 2.87 -0.04 -0.01
C GLU A 149 4.18 0.67 -0.30
N PHE A 150 4.84 0.27 -1.38
CA PHE A 150 6.01 0.95 -1.91
C PHE A 150 5.79 1.31 -3.37
N SER A 151 6.11 2.56 -3.73
CA SER A 151 6.00 3.03 -5.10
C SER A 151 7.17 3.92 -5.48
N ILE A 152 7.71 3.68 -6.67
CA ILE A 152 8.67 4.56 -7.34
C ILE A 152 7.92 5.23 -8.49
N THR A 153 7.79 6.55 -8.42
CA THR A 153 7.04 7.32 -9.43
C THR A 153 7.92 7.74 -10.61
N SER A 154 9.22 7.89 -10.40
CA SER A 154 10.21 8.22 -11.44
C SER A 154 11.61 7.80 -11.02
N GLY A 155 12.54 7.70 -11.99
CA GLY A 155 13.97 7.46 -11.77
C GLY A 155 14.49 6.18 -12.44
N SER A 156 15.47 6.34 -13.33
CA SER A 156 16.40 5.30 -13.80
C SER A 156 17.84 5.68 -13.38
N GLU A 157 18.84 4.83 -13.63
CA GLU A 157 20.24 5.19 -13.36
C GLU A 157 20.55 6.62 -13.83
N GLY A 158 21.02 7.47 -12.91
CA GLY A 158 21.42 8.85 -13.19
C GLY A 158 20.31 9.92 -13.19
N THR A 159 19.03 9.60 -12.94
CA THR A 159 17.95 10.60 -12.92
C THR A 159 17.28 10.79 -11.55
N ARG A 160 16.77 12.00 -11.29
CA ARG A 160 16.04 12.36 -10.06
C ARG A 160 14.73 11.56 -9.99
N GLY A 161 14.72 10.53 -9.16
CA GLY A 161 13.55 9.71 -8.90
C GLY A 161 12.81 10.09 -7.62
N THR A 162 11.52 9.81 -7.54
CA THR A 162 10.75 9.99 -6.29
C THR A 162 10.17 8.65 -5.84
N ALA A 163 10.25 8.40 -4.54
CA ALA A 163 9.72 7.18 -3.92
C ALA A 163 8.80 7.53 -2.77
N ARG A 164 7.76 6.71 -2.60
CA ARG A 164 6.81 6.78 -1.51
C ARG A 164 6.71 5.41 -0.87
N ALA A 165 6.74 5.39 0.46
CA ALA A 165 6.34 4.25 1.25
C ALA A 165 5.12 4.62 2.10
N THR A 166 4.18 3.71 2.26
CA THR A 166 3.05 3.87 3.16
C THR A 166 2.94 2.60 4.00
N GLU A 167 2.80 2.76 5.32
CA GLU A 167 2.52 1.67 6.25
C GLU A 167 1.17 1.94 6.91
N ARG A 168 0.30 0.94 6.96
CA ARG A 168 -1.01 1.04 7.61
C ARG A 168 -1.12 -0.05 8.67
N ILE A 169 -1.26 0.35 9.93
CA ILE A 169 -1.56 -0.56 11.03
C ILE A 169 -3.07 -0.50 11.29
N ILE A 170 -3.71 -1.66 11.19
CA ILE A 170 -5.14 -1.86 11.31
C ILE A 170 -5.39 -2.68 12.56
N SER A 171 -6.13 -2.08 13.50
CA SER A 171 -6.40 -2.66 14.81
C SER A 171 -7.86 -2.51 15.15
N ARG A 172 -8.45 -3.57 15.73
CA ARG A 172 -9.79 -3.49 16.30
C ARG A 172 -9.66 -3.00 17.74
N LEU A 173 -10.50 -2.03 18.11
CA LEU A 173 -10.56 -1.47 19.45
C LEU A 173 -11.59 -2.21 20.32
N ASP A 174 -11.53 -2.01 21.64
CA ASP A 174 -12.39 -2.69 22.62
C ASP A 174 -13.88 -2.38 22.43
N ASP A 175 -14.21 -1.17 21.93
CA ASP A 175 -15.59 -0.78 21.59
C ASP A 175 -16.08 -1.39 20.26
N GLY A 176 -15.27 -2.25 19.64
CA GLY A 176 -15.56 -2.90 18.37
C GLY A 176 -15.30 -2.03 17.14
N SER A 177 -14.91 -0.77 17.29
CA SER A 177 -14.50 0.08 16.18
C SER A 177 -13.15 -0.35 15.58
N LEU A 178 -12.83 0.12 14.38
CA LEU A 178 -11.57 -0.14 13.70
C LEU A 178 -10.71 1.11 13.67
N ALA A 179 -9.48 1.02 14.15
CA ALA A 179 -8.48 2.07 14.02
C ALA A 179 -7.52 1.74 12.89
N VAL A 180 -7.28 2.72 12.02
CA VAL A 180 -6.28 2.67 10.95
C VAL A 180 -5.27 3.79 11.20
N ASN A 181 -4.04 3.41 11.53
CA ASN A 181 -2.92 4.33 11.66
C ASN A 181 -2.07 4.22 10.40
N GLU A 182 -2.00 5.28 9.61
CA GLU A 182 -1.20 5.36 8.39
C GLU A 182 0.04 6.23 8.62
N ILE A 183 1.20 5.74 8.20
CA ILE A 183 2.44 6.50 8.14
C ILE A 183 2.91 6.53 6.70
N GLY A 184 2.93 7.72 6.11
CA GLY A 184 3.41 7.97 4.75
C GLY A 184 4.78 8.63 4.77
N ARG A 185 5.72 8.11 3.99
CA ARG A 185 7.08 8.63 3.87
C ARG A 185 7.44 8.89 2.41
N TYR A 186 8.18 9.96 2.16
CA TYR A 186 8.51 10.42 0.81
C TYR A 186 9.99 10.75 0.66
N TRP A 187 10.57 10.26 -0.43
CA TRP A 187 11.96 10.50 -0.83
C TRP A 187 12.01 11.12 -2.22
N ALA A 188 12.93 12.07 -2.40
CA ALA A 188 13.08 12.83 -3.65
C ALA A 188 14.26 12.39 -4.53
N ARG A 189 15.12 11.46 -4.05
CA ARG A 189 16.33 11.00 -4.78
C ARG A 189 16.84 9.61 -4.37
N THR A 190 16.92 9.31 -3.09
CA THR A 190 17.47 8.05 -2.56
C THR A 190 16.76 7.68 -1.26
N MET A 191 16.67 6.38 -0.98
CA MET A 191 16.19 5.86 0.30
C MET A 191 17.31 5.66 1.31
N ASN A 192 18.59 5.80 0.92
CA ASN A 192 19.74 5.74 1.84
C ASN A 192 19.87 6.98 2.73
N SER A 193 18.81 7.77 2.86
CA SER A 193 18.73 8.97 3.69
C SER A 193 17.33 9.05 4.27
N PRO A 194 17.15 9.71 5.43
CA PRO A 194 15.83 9.90 6.01
C PRO A 194 14.83 10.49 5.02
N PRO A 195 13.53 10.17 5.13
CA PRO A 195 12.52 10.72 4.25
C PRO A 195 12.50 12.25 4.34
N LYS A 196 12.30 12.91 3.20
CA LYS A 196 12.17 14.37 3.15
C LYS A 196 10.89 14.84 3.85
N ARG A 197 9.86 14.00 3.83
CA ARG A 197 8.58 14.26 4.47
C ARG A 197 8.03 12.97 5.05
N GLU A 198 7.55 13.07 6.27
CA GLU A 198 6.75 12.05 6.95
C GLU A 198 5.38 12.66 7.29
N ALA A 199 4.33 11.88 7.11
CA ALA A 199 2.96 12.24 7.46
C ALA A 199 2.32 11.09 8.21
N MET A 200 1.60 11.42 9.28
CA MET A 200 0.84 10.44 10.06
C MET A 200 -0.64 10.80 9.99
N GLU A 201 -1.47 9.80 9.76
CA GLU A 201 -2.92 9.90 9.77
C GLU A 201 -3.49 8.82 10.67
N LYS A 202 -4.45 9.19 11.51
CA LYS A 202 -5.17 8.25 12.37
C LYS A 202 -6.65 8.37 12.06
N LEU A 203 -7.23 7.27 11.59
CA LEU A 203 -8.65 7.16 11.27
C LEU A 203 -9.31 6.15 12.19
N ARG A 204 -10.56 6.41 12.56
CA ARG A 204 -11.38 5.51 13.35
C ARG A 204 -12.70 5.29 12.64
N PHE A 205 -13.04 4.04 12.41
CA PHE A 205 -14.25 3.63 11.71
C PHE A 205 -15.16 2.92 12.69
N ARG A 206 -16.38 3.44 12.84
CA ARG A 206 -17.37 2.87 13.75
C ARG A 206 -17.82 1.49 13.27
N SER A 207 -18.10 0.61 14.22
CA SER A 207 -18.80 -0.64 13.93
C SER A 207 -20.16 -0.33 13.31
N ALA A 208 -20.49 -0.99 12.20
CA ALA A 208 -21.86 -1.03 11.71
C ALA A 208 -22.60 -2.13 12.48
N SER A 209 -23.72 -1.79 13.13
CA SER A 209 -24.59 -2.78 13.78
C SER A 209 -25.09 -3.82 12.76
N ARG A 210 -25.42 -5.02 13.23
CA ARG A 210 -25.96 -6.11 12.40
C ARG A 210 -27.24 -5.69 11.70
#